data_AF-A0A499V5T4-F1
#
_entry.id   AF-A0A499V5T4-F1
#
_cell.length_a   1.000
_cell.length_b   1.000
_cell.length_c   1.000
_cell.angle_alpha   90.00
_cell.angle_beta   90.00
_cell.angle_gamma   90.00
#
_symmetry.space_group_name_H-M   'P 1'
#
loop_
_entity.id
_entity.type
_entity.pdbx_description
1 polymer ?
#
loop_
_entity_poly.entity_id
_entity_poly.type
_entity_poly.pdbx_seq_one_letter_code
_entity_poly.pdbx_strand_id
1 'polypeptide(L)'
;MAAALKVYRKMFTSGHLLLDAPADYWDPSALVQGLTAIQWCGMWAMPVMQQALGDDLGIFPFPSAASGAKPAVYNGGWSMFVNAKGKNVDLAKEYVKWLWIDQKKYQEDWALSYGFHIPPRTSTAESATKLKSGLPAEGVKLFTDYGRFDNVSWTQAMISALEGVIADAVRKGKDPEAALDTADKKVNRELKNLFG
;
A
#
# COMPACT_ATOMS: atom_id res chain seq x y z
N MET A 1 -11.10 16.21 -3.31
CA MET A 1 -10.59 15.37 -2.20
C MET A 1 -11.52 15.43 -0.97
N ALA A 2 -11.93 16.61 -0.49
CA ALA A 2 -12.75 16.78 0.72
C ALA A 2 -14.00 15.90 0.87
N ALA A 3 -14.71 15.57 -0.20
CA ALA A 3 -15.87 14.67 -0.13
C ALA A 3 -15.51 13.31 0.49
N ALA A 4 -14.36 12.72 0.11
CA ALA A 4 -13.85 11.47 0.68
C ALA A 4 -13.48 11.63 2.17
N LEU A 5 -12.86 12.76 2.54
CA LEU A 5 -12.54 13.06 3.95
C LEU A 5 -13.80 13.15 4.82
N LYS A 6 -14.93 13.64 4.27
CA LYS A 6 -16.24 13.65 4.97
C LYS A 6 -16.81 12.24 5.15
N VAL A 7 -16.64 11.34 4.17
CA VAL A 7 -17.00 9.91 4.30
C VAL A 7 -16.11 9.20 5.32
N TYR A 8 -14.79 9.41 5.28
CA TYR A 8 -13.86 8.86 6.26
C TYR A 8 -14.14 9.36 7.68
N ARG A 9 -14.52 10.64 7.85
CA ARG A 9 -14.98 11.13 9.16
C ARG A 9 -16.25 10.41 9.63
N LYS A 10 -17.25 10.25 8.76
CA LYS A 10 -18.48 9.50 9.10
C LYS A 10 -18.15 8.07 9.55
N MET A 11 -17.21 7.40 8.87
CA MET A 11 -16.73 6.06 9.24
C MET A 11 -16.02 6.09 10.61
N PHE A 12 -15.10 7.03 10.82
CA PHE A 12 -14.37 7.21 12.08
C PHE A 12 -15.29 7.48 13.28
N THR A 13 -16.34 8.28 13.11
CA THR A 13 -17.30 8.60 14.17
C THR A 13 -18.50 7.65 14.23
N SER A 14 -18.50 6.53 13.50
CA SER A 14 -19.66 5.61 13.44
C SER A 14 -19.73 4.61 14.61
N GLY A 15 -18.60 4.33 15.28
CA GLY A 15 -18.49 3.21 16.21
C GLY A 15 -18.33 1.84 15.54
N HIS A 16 -18.21 1.78 14.20
CA HIS A 16 -18.01 0.52 13.45
C HIS A 16 -16.55 0.27 13.03
N LEU A 17 -15.60 1.11 13.45
CA LEU A 17 -14.17 0.82 13.30
C LEU A 17 -13.66 0.04 14.51
N LEU A 18 -12.90 -1.02 14.24
CA LEU A 18 -11.96 -1.57 15.21
C LEU A 18 -10.86 -0.53 15.43
N LEU A 19 -10.81 0.07 16.61
CA LEU A 19 -9.79 1.03 17.02
C LEU A 19 -8.86 0.40 18.06
N ASP A 20 -7.64 0.93 18.15
CA ASP A 20 -6.62 0.59 19.16
C ASP A 20 -6.23 -0.90 19.24
N ALA A 21 -6.51 -1.67 18.19
CA ALA A 21 -6.01 -3.04 18.02
C ALA A 21 -4.46 -3.03 17.86
N PRO A 22 -3.70 -3.89 18.56
CA PRO A 22 -2.23 -3.83 18.55
C PRO A 22 -1.56 -4.05 17.18
N ALA A 23 -2.25 -4.73 16.27
CA ALA A 23 -1.81 -4.99 14.90
C ALA A 23 -3.03 -4.94 13.97
N ASP A 24 -3.41 -3.72 13.59
CA ASP A 24 -4.66 -3.38 12.91
C ASP A 24 -4.62 -3.57 11.38
N TYR A 25 -3.51 -3.24 10.72
CA TYR A 25 -3.37 -3.36 9.26
C TYR A 25 -2.17 -4.19 8.76
N TRP A 26 -1.18 -4.47 9.61
CA TRP A 26 0.07 -5.12 9.19
C TRP A 26 0.13 -6.63 9.48
N ASP A 27 -0.76 -7.16 10.32
CA ASP A 27 -0.88 -8.57 10.71
C ASP A 27 -2.32 -9.08 10.50
N PRO A 28 -2.55 -10.34 10.07
CA PRO A 28 -3.90 -10.88 9.84
C PRO A 28 -4.78 -11.04 11.08
N SER A 29 -4.26 -10.88 12.30
CA SER A 29 -4.97 -11.20 13.55
C SER A 29 -6.34 -10.55 13.68
N ALA A 30 -6.52 -9.30 13.24
CA ALA A 30 -7.80 -8.60 13.37
C ALA A 30 -8.94 -9.29 12.59
N LEU A 31 -8.66 -9.76 11.37
CA LEU A 31 -9.62 -10.52 10.57
C LEU A 31 -9.73 -11.97 11.05
N VAL A 32 -8.60 -12.63 11.27
CA VAL A 32 -8.53 -14.07 11.63
C VAL A 32 -9.13 -14.38 13.00
N GLN A 33 -9.11 -13.44 13.94
CA GLN A 33 -9.74 -13.58 15.26
C GLN A 33 -11.20 -13.06 15.29
N GLY A 34 -11.76 -12.65 14.15
CA GLY A 34 -13.15 -12.15 14.05
C GLY A 34 -13.38 -10.77 14.69
N LEU A 35 -12.32 -9.98 14.92
CA LEU A 35 -12.42 -8.64 15.53
C LEU A 35 -12.92 -7.58 14.51
N THR A 36 -12.82 -7.87 13.22
CA THR A 36 -13.44 -7.12 12.12
C THR A 36 -13.88 -8.05 11.01
N ALA A 37 -14.91 -7.68 10.25
CA ALA A 37 -15.32 -8.36 9.01
C ALA A 37 -14.57 -7.85 7.76
N ILE A 38 -13.87 -6.71 7.87
CA ILE A 38 -13.07 -6.13 6.77
C ILE A 38 -11.76 -5.61 7.38
N GLN A 39 -10.62 -6.04 6.83
CA GLN A 39 -9.30 -5.54 7.20
C GLN A 39 -8.56 -5.05 5.95
N TRP A 40 -7.89 -3.89 6.06
CA TRP A 40 -6.88 -3.51 5.08
C TRP A 40 -5.57 -4.18 5.47
N CYS A 41 -5.12 -5.16 4.68
CA CYS A 41 -3.83 -5.81 4.83
C CYS A 41 -3.24 -6.10 3.44
N GLY A 42 -1.95 -6.40 3.36
CA GLY A 42 -1.29 -6.76 2.11
C GLY A 42 -1.21 -8.27 1.87
N MET A 43 -0.82 -8.65 0.65
CA MET A 43 -0.78 -10.05 0.22
C MET A 43 0.11 -10.95 1.09
N TRP A 44 1.08 -10.39 1.86
CA TRP A 44 1.94 -11.16 2.76
C TRP A 44 1.15 -11.95 3.81
N ALA A 45 -0.01 -11.43 4.21
CA ALA A 45 -0.92 -12.06 5.18
C ALA A 45 -1.89 -13.06 4.53
N MET A 46 -2.05 -13.03 3.20
CA MET A 46 -3.04 -13.86 2.48
C MET A 46 -2.91 -15.36 2.77
N PRO A 47 -1.72 -15.99 2.83
CA PRO A 47 -1.61 -17.42 3.15
C PRO A 47 -2.16 -17.79 4.54
N VAL A 48 -1.96 -16.91 5.53
CA VAL A 48 -2.45 -17.12 6.91
C VAL A 48 -3.97 -16.90 6.98
N MET A 49 -4.48 -15.86 6.30
CA MET A 49 -5.92 -15.63 6.19
C MET A 49 -6.62 -16.80 5.48
N GLN A 50 -6.07 -17.30 4.37
CA GLN A 50 -6.61 -18.46 3.64
C GLN A 50 -6.57 -19.74 4.47
N GLN A 51 -5.50 -19.95 5.26
CA GLN A 51 -5.42 -21.11 6.16
C GLN A 51 -6.46 -21.09 7.28
N ALA A 52 -6.82 -19.90 7.78
CA ALA A 52 -7.77 -19.74 8.88
C ALA A 52 -9.24 -19.67 8.44
N LEU A 53 -9.52 -19.06 7.29
CA LEU A 53 -10.88 -18.68 6.85
C LEU A 53 -11.36 -19.49 5.63
N GLY A 54 -10.47 -20.18 4.91
CA GLY A 54 -10.83 -21.05 3.80
C GLY A 54 -11.54 -20.33 2.66
N ASP A 55 -12.82 -20.68 2.44
CA ASP A 55 -13.73 -20.12 1.45
C ASP A 55 -14.55 -18.90 1.93
N ASP A 56 -14.50 -18.56 3.23
CA ASP A 56 -15.10 -17.34 3.81
C ASP A 56 -14.20 -16.08 3.64
N LEU A 57 -13.10 -16.20 2.86
CA LEU A 57 -12.20 -15.09 2.55
C LEU A 57 -12.36 -14.60 1.11
N GLY A 58 -12.65 -13.30 0.96
CA GLY A 58 -12.62 -12.59 -0.31
C GLY A 58 -11.70 -11.36 -0.28
N ILE A 59 -11.35 -10.84 -1.45
CA ILE A 59 -10.59 -9.59 -1.61
C ILE A 59 -11.29 -8.66 -2.60
N PHE A 60 -11.18 -7.34 -2.39
CA PHE A 60 -11.86 -6.34 -3.21
C PHE A 60 -11.11 -4.99 -3.17
N PRO A 61 -11.29 -4.10 -4.18
CA PRO A 61 -10.65 -2.79 -4.18
C PRO A 61 -11.23 -1.87 -3.10
N PHE A 62 -10.51 -0.80 -2.74
CA PHE A 62 -10.94 0.14 -1.70
C PHE A 62 -12.38 0.67 -1.96
N PRO A 63 -13.27 0.65 -0.95
CA PRO A 63 -14.62 1.18 -1.08
C PRO A 63 -14.66 2.63 -1.58
N SER A 64 -15.62 2.95 -2.45
CA SER A 64 -15.74 4.28 -3.02
C SER A 64 -16.11 5.33 -1.97
N ALA A 65 -15.20 6.28 -1.73
CA ALA A 65 -15.40 7.38 -0.77
C ALA A 65 -16.03 8.64 -1.39
N ALA A 66 -16.29 8.67 -2.71
CA ALA A 66 -16.90 9.81 -3.40
C ALA A 66 -17.60 9.39 -4.69
N SER A 67 -18.66 10.11 -5.10
CA SER A 67 -19.31 9.88 -6.39
C SER A 67 -18.31 10.02 -7.54
N GLY A 68 -18.33 9.07 -8.49
CA GLY A 68 -17.40 9.03 -9.62
C GLY A 68 -15.95 8.59 -9.28
N ALA A 69 -15.64 8.24 -8.04
CA ALA A 69 -14.32 7.69 -7.70
C ALA A 69 -14.11 6.33 -8.39
N LYS A 70 -12.95 6.16 -9.02
CA LYS A 70 -12.55 4.90 -9.67
C LYS A 70 -12.03 3.91 -8.62
N PRO A 71 -12.19 2.58 -8.83
CA PRO A 71 -11.55 1.59 -7.97
C PRO A 71 -10.04 1.79 -7.89
N ALA A 72 -9.48 1.43 -6.72
CA ALA A 72 -8.06 1.50 -6.44
C ALA A 72 -7.63 0.35 -5.53
N VAL A 73 -6.39 -0.11 -5.70
CA VAL A 73 -5.61 -0.86 -4.70
C VAL A 73 -4.22 -0.24 -4.59
N TYR A 74 -3.54 -0.43 -3.46
CA TYR A 74 -2.21 0.12 -3.24
C TYR A 74 -1.12 -0.78 -3.85
N ASN A 75 -0.37 -0.23 -4.81
CA ASN A 75 0.81 -0.84 -5.45
C ASN A 75 2.05 -0.53 -4.60
N GLY A 76 2.06 -1.06 -3.37
CA GLY A 76 3.19 -0.97 -2.44
C GLY A 76 4.27 -2.01 -2.76
N GLY A 77 5.51 -1.71 -2.38
CA GLY A 77 6.63 -2.64 -2.59
C GLY A 77 7.92 -2.21 -1.91
N TRP A 78 8.92 -3.08 -1.97
CA TRP A 78 10.24 -2.83 -1.38
C TRP A 78 11.21 -2.31 -2.43
N SER A 79 11.91 -1.22 -2.11
CA SER A 79 12.89 -0.57 -3.00
C SER A 79 14.31 -0.75 -2.46
N MET A 80 15.26 -1.09 -3.35
CA MET A 80 16.67 -1.26 -3.02
C MET A 80 17.47 -0.02 -3.42
N PHE A 81 18.17 0.58 -2.45
CA PHE A 81 18.93 1.81 -2.64
C PHE A 81 20.43 1.58 -2.40
N VAL A 82 21.26 2.17 -3.25
CA VAL A 82 22.73 2.20 -3.06
C VAL A 82 23.12 3.55 -2.45
N ASN A 83 23.86 3.53 -1.34
CA ASN A 83 24.39 4.74 -0.72
C ASN A 83 25.42 5.40 -1.65
N ALA A 84 25.06 6.55 -2.24
CA ALA A 84 25.92 7.33 -3.15
C ALA A 84 27.21 7.88 -2.51
N LYS A 85 27.34 7.83 -1.17
CA LYS A 85 28.56 8.18 -0.41
C LYS A 85 29.33 6.94 0.09
N GLY A 86 28.97 5.73 -0.37
CA GLY A 86 29.69 4.50 -0.06
C GLY A 86 31.08 4.45 -0.71
N LYS A 87 31.98 3.62 -0.19
CA LYS A 87 33.34 3.47 -0.76
C LYS A 87 33.37 2.74 -2.11
N ASN A 88 32.40 1.83 -2.32
CA ASN A 88 32.34 0.92 -3.47
C ASN A 88 30.99 1.05 -4.20
N VAL A 89 30.61 2.27 -4.61
CA VAL A 89 29.26 2.57 -5.13
C VAL A 89 28.89 1.70 -6.33
N ASP A 90 29.78 1.53 -7.30
CA ASP A 90 29.43 0.83 -8.54
C ASP A 90 29.36 -0.69 -8.36
N LEU A 91 30.25 -1.30 -7.59
CA LEU A 91 30.14 -2.70 -7.19
C LEU A 91 28.83 -2.97 -6.40
N ALA A 92 28.37 -2.01 -5.60
CA ALA A 92 27.07 -2.12 -4.92
C ALA A 92 25.88 -2.02 -5.90
N LYS A 93 25.96 -1.20 -6.95
CA LYS A 93 24.96 -1.19 -8.05
C LYS A 93 24.96 -2.51 -8.80
N GLU A 94 26.13 -3.05 -9.13
CA GLU A 94 26.29 -4.34 -9.81
C GLU A 94 25.68 -5.48 -9.00
N TYR A 95 25.96 -5.54 -7.69
CA TYR A 95 25.37 -6.54 -6.80
C TYR A 95 23.84 -6.43 -6.70
N VAL A 96 23.30 -5.22 -6.52
CA VAL A 96 21.85 -4.99 -6.45
C VAL A 96 21.16 -5.33 -7.77
N LYS A 97 21.76 -4.98 -8.92
CA LYS A 97 21.29 -5.38 -10.26
C LYS A 97 21.32 -6.90 -10.41
N TRP A 98 22.44 -7.54 -10.09
CA TRP A 98 22.60 -8.99 -10.19
C TRP A 98 21.50 -9.70 -9.39
N LEU A 99 21.34 -9.36 -8.11
CA LEU A 99 20.39 -10.04 -7.22
C LEU A 99 18.93 -9.80 -7.63
N TRP A 100 18.53 -8.55 -7.87
CA TRP A 100 17.11 -8.20 -8.00
C TRP A 100 16.61 -8.04 -9.44
N ILE A 101 17.50 -7.87 -10.41
CA ILE A 101 17.14 -7.74 -11.83
C ILE A 101 17.54 -9.00 -12.61
N ASP A 102 18.75 -9.51 -12.44
CA ASP A 102 19.27 -10.61 -13.26
C ASP A 102 18.86 -11.99 -12.72
N GLN A 103 18.97 -12.22 -11.41
CA GLN A 103 18.60 -13.48 -10.74
C GLN A 103 17.08 -13.63 -10.56
N LYS A 104 16.34 -13.79 -11.67
CA LYS A 104 14.88 -14.00 -11.70
C LYS A 104 14.38 -15.04 -10.67
N LYS A 105 15.13 -16.14 -10.49
CA LYS A 105 14.80 -17.20 -9.52
C LYS A 105 14.76 -16.67 -8.08
N TYR A 106 15.71 -15.83 -7.68
CA TYR A 106 15.76 -15.28 -6.32
C TYR A 106 14.70 -14.18 -6.14
N GLN A 107 14.37 -13.42 -7.19
CA GLN A 107 13.22 -12.50 -7.15
C GLN A 107 11.90 -13.28 -6.95
N GLU A 108 11.69 -14.37 -7.69
CA GLU A 108 10.48 -15.21 -7.59
C GLU A 108 10.37 -15.89 -6.21
N ASP A 109 11.44 -16.52 -5.73
CA ASP A 109 11.45 -17.21 -4.45
C ASP A 109 11.28 -16.23 -3.27
N TRP A 110 11.99 -15.10 -3.29
CA TRP A 110 11.81 -14.05 -2.27
C TRP A 110 10.36 -13.55 -2.23
N ALA A 111 9.78 -13.21 -3.38
CA ALA A 111 8.42 -12.68 -3.48
C ALA A 111 7.30 -13.71 -3.27
N LEU A 112 7.59 -15.01 -3.18
CA LEU A 112 6.56 -16.05 -3.05
C LEU A 112 6.78 -17.03 -1.89
N SER A 113 7.94 -16.97 -1.21
CA SER A 113 8.31 -17.86 -0.10
C SER A 113 8.71 -17.11 1.17
N TYR A 114 9.15 -15.84 1.08
CA TYR A 114 9.65 -15.05 2.22
C TYR A 114 8.79 -13.80 2.50
N GLY A 115 7.48 -13.94 2.24
CA GLY A 115 6.51 -12.86 2.13
C GLY A 115 5.75 -13.04 0.82
N PHE A 116 4.44 -13.20 0.89
CA PHE A 116 3.64 -13.48 -0.32
C PHE A 116 3.30 -12.17 -1.05
N HIS A 117 3.90 -12.00 -2.23
CA HIS A 117 3.90 -10.76 -3.00
C HIS A 117 3.77 -11.06 -4.50
N ILE A 118 3.52 -10.02 -5.29
CA ILE A 118 3.61 -10.09 -6.76
C ILE A 118 5.06 -9.75 -7.14
N PRO A 119 5.80 -10.62 -7.86
CA PRO A 119 7.14 -10.29 -8.36
C PRO A 119 7.11 -9.02 -9.23
N PRO A 120 7.97 -8.02 -8.98
CA PRO A 120 7.93 -6.73 -9.69
C PRO A 120 8.30 -6.83 -11.18
N ARG A 121 8.89 -7.96 -11.62
CA ARG A 121 9.05 -8.28 -13.04
C ARG A 121 7.79 -8.99 -13.55
N THR A 122 7.06 -8.34 -14.47
CA THR A 122 5.86 -8.89 -15.13
C THR A 122 6.05 -10.34 -15.61
N SER A 123 7.12 -10.61 -16.37
CA SER A 123 7.42 -11.95 -16.90
C SER A 123 7.89 -12.99 -15.87
N THR A 124 8.02 -12.61 -14.60
CA THR A 124 8.17 -13.53 -13.46
C THR A 124 6.85 -13.74 -12.73
N ALA A 125 6.01 -12.70 -12.58
CA ALA A 125 4.63 -12.85 -12.11
C ALA A 125 3.78 -13.72 -13.08
N GLU A 126 3.98 -13.56 -14.39
CA GLU A 126 3.34 -14.37 -15.44
C GLU A 126 3.82 -15.83 -15.47
N SER A 127 5.04 -16.14 -15.00
CA SER A 127 5.53 -17.51 -14.88
C SER A 127 5.05 -18.19 -13.60
N ALA A 128 5.08 -17.47 -12.47
CA ALA A 128 4.78 -17.95 -11.13
C ALA A 128 3.44 -18.71 -11.02
N THR A 129 3.49 -20.02 -10.75
CA THR A 129 2.29 -20.87 -10.67
C THR A 129 1.39 -20.52 -9.48
N LYS A 130 1.97 -20.09 -8.35
CA LYS A 130 1.27 -19.62 -7.15
C LYS A 130 0.33 -18.42 -7.40
N LEU A 131 0.44 -17.72 -8.53
CA LEU A 131 -0.35 -16.53 -8.87
C LEU A 131 -1.43 -16.79 -9.94
N LYS A 132 -1.70 -18.05 -10.32
CA LYS A 132 -2.55 -18.40 -11.48
C LYS A 132 -3.95 -18.91 -11.15
N SER A 133 -4.30 -19.03 -9.87
CA SER A 133 -5.63 -19.42 -9.41
C SER A 133 -5.99 -18.78 -8.07
N GLY A 134 -7.28 -18.77 -7.74
CA GLY A 134 -7.81 -18.26 -6.46
C GLY A 134 -7.54 -16.78 -6.19
N LEU A 135 -7.61 -16.40 -4.90
CA LEU A 135 -7.33 -15.05 -4.43
C LEU A 135 -5.96 -14.49 -4.87
N PRO A 136 -4.88 -15.28 -5.02
CA PRO A 136 -3.64 -14.78 -5.63
C PRO A 136 -3.81 -14.21 -7.04
N ALA A 137 -4.56 -14.90 -7.91
CA ALA A 137 -4.80 -14.45 -9.28
C ALA A 137 -5.76 -13.26 -9.34
N GLU A 138 -6.76 -13.22 -8.46
CA GLU A 138 -7.62 -12.05 -8.29
C GLU A 138 -6.82 -10.85 -7.77
N GLY A 139 -5.86 -11.06 -6.85
CA GLY A 139 -4.95 -10.05 -6.37
C GLY A 139 -4.11 -9.45 -7.49
N VAL A 140 -3.52 -10.28 -8.36
CA VAL A 140 -2.81 -9.84 -9.57
C VAL A 140 -3.72 -9.05 -10.51
N LYS A 141 -4.98 -9.48 -10.69
CA LYS A 141 -5.95 -8.76 -11.53
C LYS A 141 -6.30 -7.38 -10.95
N LEU A 142 -6.65 -7.31 -9.67
CA LEU A 142 -6.95 -6.04 -8.98
C LEU A 142 -5.76 -5.07 -9.01
N PHE A 143 -4.55 -5.60 -8.84
CA PHE A 143 -3.29 -4.87 -8.91
C PHE A 143 -3.03 -4.31 -10.33
N THR A 144 -3.27 -5.11 -11.36
CA THR A 144 -3.11 -4.71 -12.77
C THR A 144 -4.15 -3.66 -13.20
N ASP A 145 -5.43 -3.87 -12.85
CA ASP A 145 -6.53 -3.00 -13.27
C ASP A 145 -6.59 -1.68 -12.47
N TYR A 146 -6.26 -1.72 -11.17
CA TYR A 146 -6.57 -0.66 -10.21
C TYR A 146 -5.38 -0.18 -9.36
N GLY A 147 -4.17 -0.70 -9.57
CA GLY A 147 -2.97 -0.36 -8.79
C GLY A 147 -2.60 1.13 -8.77
N ARG A 148 -2.30 1.66 -7.58
CA ARG A 148 -1.81 3.02 -7.32
C ARG A 148 -0.54 2.95 -6.49
N PHE A 149 0.58 3.33 -7.09
CA PHE A 149 1.91 3.25 -6.48
C PHE A 149 2.35 4.60 -5.92
N ASP A 150 3.33 4.58 -5.02
CA ASP A 150 3.98 5.80 -4.55
C ASP A 150 4.73 6.52 -5.66
N ASN A 151 4.75 7.85 -5.59
CA ASN A 151 5.58 8.69 -6.43
C ASN A 151 6.89 8.98 -5.69
N VAL A 152 8.02 8.51 -6.24
CA VAL A 152 9.37 8.64 -5.66
C VAL A 152 9.82 10.08 -5.36
N SER A 153 9.13 11.08 -5.91
CA SER A 153 9.35 12.50 -5.60
C SER A 153 8.74 12.95 -4.26
N TRP A 154 7.97 12.10 -3.57
CA TRP A 154 7.35 12.44 -2.28
C TRP A 154 8.37 12.38 -1.14
N THR A 155 8.56 13.50 -0.45
CA THR A 155 9.39 13.57 0.76
C THR A 155 8.54 13.30 2.01
N GLN A 156 9.19 12.91 3.11
CA GLN A 156 8.52 12.79 4.41
C GLN A 156 7.78 14.07 4.83
N ALA A 157 8.28 15.24 4.41
CA ALA A 157 7.61 16.51 4.66
C ALA A 157 6.27 16.63 3.90
N MET A 158 6.17 16.10 2.68
CA MET A 158 4.90 16.01 1.93
C MET A 158 3.97 14.95 2.53
N ILE A 159 4.49 13.76 2.84
CA ILE A 159 3.72 12.66 3.46
C ILE A 159 3.04 13.15 4.74
N SER A 160 3.81 13.73 5.66
CA SER A 160 3.27 14.29 6.90
C SER A 160 2.48 15.59 6.74
N ALA A 161 2.35 16.12 5.52
CA ALA A 161 1.32 17.12 5.21
C ALA A 161 -0.05 16.44 5.01
N LEU A 162 -0.12 15.33 4.25
CA LEU A 162 -1.34 14.55 4.06
C LEU A 162 -1.79 13.83 5.33
N GLU A 163 -0.87 13.27 6.13
CA GLU A 163 -1.20 12.71 7.46
C GLU A 163 -1.87 13.78 8.33
N GLY A 164 -1.40 15.03 8.24
CA GLY A 164 -2.01 16.19 8.89
C GLY A 164 -3.45 16.45 8.43
N VAL A 165 -3.76 16.28 7.15
CA VAL A 165 -5.14 16.38 6.62
C VAL A 165 -6.04 15.32 7.24
N ILE A 166 -5.58 14.07 7.36
CA ILE A 166 -6.35 13.00 8.01
C ILE A 166 -6.54 13.30 9.51
N ALA A 167 -5.50 13.74 10.20
CA ALA A 167 -5.56 14.08 11.62
C ALA A 167 -6.53 15.24 11.90
N ASP A 168 -6.55 16.28 11.07
CA ASP A 168 -7.41 17.45 11.26
C ASP A 168 -8.84 17.25 10.72
N ALA A 169 -9.01 16.74 9.49
CA ALA A 169 -10.33 16.58 8.86
C ALA A 169 -11.08 15.32 9.35
N VAL A 170 -10.40 14.17 9.43
CA VAL A 170 -11.05 12.89 9.79
C VAL A 170 -11.17 12.76 11.31
N ARG A 171 -10.05 12.83 12.04
CA ARG A 171 -10.05 12.60 13.50
C ARG A 171 -10.64 13.78 14.27
N LYS A 172 -10.08 14.99 14.11
CA LYS A 172 -10.53 16.19 14.86
C LYS A 172 -11.81 16.83 14.33
N GLY A 173 -12.11 16.70 13.03
CA GLY A 173 -13.34 17.22 12.43
C GLY A 173 -13.29 18.69 12.03
N LYS A 174 -12.10 19.23 11.74
CA LYS A 174 -11.95 20.54 11.10
C LYS A 174 -12.48 20.49 9.66
N ASP A 175 -12.66 21.67 9.05
CA ASP A 175 -13.04 21.75 7.64
C ASP A 175 -12.01 21.04 6.73
N PRO A 176 -12.43 20.08 5.87
CA PRO A 176 -11.50 19.36 5.03
C PRO A 176 -10.86 20.19 3.91
N GLU A 177 -11.51 21.24 3.40
CA GLU A 177 -10.90 22.08 2.34
C GLU A 177 -9.78 22.93 2.94
N ALA A 178 -10.00 23.59 4.09
CA ALA A 178 -8.97 24.35 4.80
C ALA A 178 -7.77 23.49 5.25
N ALA A 179 -8.00 22.22 5.56
CA ALA A 179 -6.94 21.25 5.84
C ALA A 179 -6.13 20.90 4.58
N LEU A 180 -6.81 20.67 3.44
CA LEU A 180 -6.17 20.41 2.15
C LEU A 180 -5.37 21.63 1.66
N ASP A 181 -5.92 22.83 1.77
CA ASP A 181 -5.27 24.11 1.49
C ASP A 181 -3.94 24.29 2.23
N THR A 182 -3.90 23.80 3.48
CA THR A 182 -2.70 23.86 4.34
C THR A 182 -1.65 22.84 3.90
N ALA A 183 -2.08 21.65 3.47
CA ALA A 183 -1.19 20.64 2.95
C ALA A 183 -0.65 21.00 1.56
N ASP A 184 -1.49 21.51 0.65
CA ASP A 184 -1.11 21.95 -0.70
C ASP A 184 0.01 23.00 -0.66
N LYS A 185 -0.16 24.06 0.16
CA LYS A 185 0.86 25.11 0.36
C LYS A 185 2.19 24.57 0.89
N LYS A 186 2.18 23.42 1.57
CA LYS A 186 3.40 22.71 1.99
C LYS A 186 3.96 21.85 0.86
N VAL A 187 3.13 21.01 0.23
CA VAL A 187 3.54 20.11 -0.87
C VAL A 187 4.12 20.89 -2.05
N ASN A 188 3.47 21.97 -2.48
CA ASN A 188 3.96 22.82 -3.58
C ASN A 188 5.29 23.52 -3.26
N ARG A 189 5.54 23.88 -1.99
CA ARG A 189 6.86 24.37 -1.57
C ARG A 189 7.92 23.27 -1.61
N GLU A 190 7.62 22.07 -1.10
CA GLU A 190 8.58 20.97 -1.15
C GLU A 190 8.87 20.52 -2.60
N LEU A 191 7.87 20.54 -3.49
CA LEU A 191 8.07 20.26 -4.92
C LEU A 191 8.96 21.31 -5.57
N LYS A 192 8.75 22.60 -5.27
CA LYS A 192 9.63 23.69 -5.74
C LYS A 192 11.07 23.52 -5.24
N ASN A 193 11.25 23.12 -3.97
CA ASN A 193 12.58 22.85 -3.40
C ASN A 193 13.33 21.70 -4.11
N LEU A 194 12.62 20.76 -4.75
CA LEU A 194 13.19 19.63 -5.48
C LEU A 194 13.46 19.92 -6.96
N PHE A 195 12.62 20.73 -7.61
CA PHE A 195 12.56 20.82 -9.08
C PHE A 195 12.75 22.23 -9.68
N GLY A 196 12.70 23.30 -8.87
CA GLY A 196 12.79 24.71 -9.31
C GLY A 196 11.47 25.49 -9.21
#